data_AF-A0A934FQI8-F1
#
_entry.id   AF-A0A934FQI8-F1
#
_cell.length_a   1.000
_cell.length_b   1.000
_cell.length_c   1.000
_cell.angle_alpha   90.00
_cell.angle_beta   90.00
_cell.angle_gamma   90.00
#
_symmetry.space_group_name_H-M   'P 1'
#
loop_
_entity.id
_entity.type
_entity.pdbx_description
1 polymer ?
#
loop_
_entity_poly.entity_id
_entity_poly.type
_entity_poly.pdbx_seq_one_letter_code
_entity_poly.pdbx_strand_id
1 'polypeptide(L)'
;MTVLRHALLVAFAFAVPAAAQRGATTLAALADRADAVVVVRVLFVDEREDTGRRVVFATTRTLAGEIPARFTLDEPGAAGCGRALFGLVPNAGCIAFLRRDGDAWRLLATDTRALPTLEPGLVAHVTDLLGARDAAARRASLVAALAAASPRIRADAALALAVAPSTELLGVAERENVRVALARALDEPGDDRLALLALGERLGDPVLSVEVAALRAALVRHREPVRSPGAPPAVLPFRAIDPTRR
;
A
#
# COMPACT_ATOMS: atom_id res chain seq x y z
N MET A 1 47.68 -8.48 29.32
CA MET A 1 47.67 -8.49 27.84
C MET A 1 46.23 -8.55 27.39
N THR A 2 45.66 -7.38 27.13
CA THR A 2 44.22 -7.13 27.04
C THR A 2 43.88 -6.98 25.56
N VAL A 3 43.33 -8.03 24.94
CA VAL A 3 43.02 -8.00 23.51
C VAL A 3 41.67 -7.31 23.31
N LEU A 4 41.78 -6.02 22.98
CA LEU A 4 40.77 -5.09 22.52
C LEU A 4 40.12 -5.62 21.23
N ARG A 5 39.09 -6.47 21.35
CA ARG A 5 38.29 -6.91 20.20
C ARG A 5 37.41 -5.75 19.74
N HIS A 6 37.84 -5.18 18.63
CA HIS A 6 37.20 -4.08 17.92
C HIS A 6 35.75 -4.45 17.60
N ALA A 7 34.83 -3.76 18.26
CA ALA A 7 33.46 -3.62 17.84
C ALA A 7 33.46 -2.90 16.49
N LEU A 8 33.51 -3.68 15.40
CA LEU A 8 33.22 -3.18 14.06
C LEU A 8 31.71 -2.95 14.00
N LEU A 9 31.30 -1.79 14.50
CA LEU A 9 30.00 -1.17 14.26
C LEU A 9 29.92 -0.89 12.76
N VAL A 10 29.55 -1.93 12.01
CA VAL A 10 29.06 -1.77 10.65
C VAL A 10 27.68 -1.14 10.80
N ALA A 11 27.68 0.18 10.96
CA ALA A 11 26.53 1.02 10.71
C ALA A 11 26.26 0.93 9.20
N PHE A 12 25.63 -0.17 8.78
CA PHE A 12 24.87 -0.22 7.53
C PHE A 12 23.67 0.70 7.76
N ALA A 13 23.94 2.01 7.65
CA ALA A 13 22.94 3.00 7.36
C ALA A 13 22.38 2.64 5.98
N PHE A 14 21.45 1.68 5.97
CA PHE A 14 20.51 1.56 4.88
C PHE A 14 19.78 2.90 4.84
N ALA A 15 20.27 3.79 3.98
CA ALA A 15 19.46 4.81 3.39
C ALA A 15 18.28 4.08 2.74
N VAL A 16 17.22 3.88 3.51
CA VAL A 16 15.91 3.50 3.01
C VAL A 16 15.59 4.58 1.98
N PRO A 17 15.55 4.27 0.68
CA PRO A 17 15.39 5.29 -0.33
C PRO A 17 14.11 6.06 -0.01
N ALA A 18 14.20 7.38 -0.06
CA ALA A 18 13.14 8.35 0.20
C ALA A 18 11.91 8.24 -0.73
N ALA A 19 11.71 7.10 -1.40
CA ALA A 19 10.41 6.64 -1.88
C ALA A 19 9.42 6.38 -0.71
N ALA A 20 9.92 6.35 0.52
CA ALA A 20 9.14 6.35 1.76
C ALA A 20 8.44 7.70 2.11
N GLN A 21 8.52 8.74 1.26
CA GLN A 21 7.95 10.07 1.57
C GLN A 21 6.66 10.45 0.81
N ARG A 22 6.11 9.54 -0.01
CA ARG A 22 4.65 9.50 -0.22
C ARG A 22 4.15 8.34 0.61
N GLY A 23 3.84 8.60 1.88
CA GLY A 23 3.30 7.58 2.78
C GLY A 23 2.21 6.81 2.05
N ALA A 24 2.39 5.49 1.93
CA ALA A 24 1.45 4.65 1.21
C ALA A 24 0.06 4.96 1.75
N THR A 25 -0.79 5.52 0.90
CA THR A 25 -2.12 5.97 1.29
C THR A 25 -2.92 4.74 1.73
N THR A 26 -3.09 4.50 3.03
CA THR A 26 -3.87 3.35 3.53
C THR A 26 -5.35 3.69 3.59
N LEU A 27 -6.22 2.68 3.56
CA LEU A 27 -7.66 2.87 3.77
C LEU A 27 -7.92 3.49 5.15
N ALA A 28 -7.13 3.15 6.17
CA ALA A 28 -7.20 3.81 7.47
C ALA A 28 -6.90 5.31 7.38
N ALA A 29 -5.81 5.70 6.74
CA ALA A 29 -5.44 7.11 6.57
C ALA A 29 -6.43 7.89 5.69
N LEU A 30 -7.03 7.22 4.71
CA LEU A 30 -8.10 7.79 3.88
C LEU A 30 -9.39 7.99 4.69
N ALA A 31 -9.79 6.98 5.46
CA ALA A 31 -10.98 7.04 6.29
C ALA A 31 -10.91 8.18 7.32
N ASP A 32 -9.72 8.43 7.89
CA ASP A 32 -9.52 9.48 8.91
C ASP A 32 -9.58 10.91 8.33
N ARG A 33 -9.33 11.07 7.03
CA ARG A 33 -9.19 12.38 6.37
C ARG A 33 -10.33 12.71 5.40
N ALA A 34 -11.17 11.74 5.07
CA ALA A 34 -12.24 11.93 4.11
C ALA A 34 -13.40 12.71 4.74
N ASP A 35 -13.91 13.70 4.01
CA ASP A 35 -15.15 14.40 4.37
C ASP A 35 -16.37 13.53 4.07
N ALA A 36 -16.27 12.62 3.08
CA ALA A 36 -17.27 11.61 2.78
C ALA A 36 -16.63 10.29 2.32
N VAL A 37 -17.22 9.18 2.75
CA VAL A 37 -16.85 7.83 2.30
C VAL A 37 -18.10 7.13 1.82
N VAL A 38 -18.11 6.74 0.54
CA VAL A 38 -19.32 6.23 -0.12
C VAL A 38 -19.05 5.02 -0.99
N VAL A 39 -20.00 4.11 -1.03
CA VAL A 39 -20.09 3.07 -2.06
C VAL A 39 -20.78 3.67 -3.27
N VAL A 40 -20.15 3.52 -4.43
CA VAL A 40 -20.59 4.13 -5.68
C VAL A 40 -20.62 3.13 -6.81
N ARG A 41 -21.42 3.46 -7.82
CA ARG A 41 -21.41 2.82 -9.13
C ARG A 41 -21.02 3.83 -10.19
N VAL A 42 -20.09 3.46 -11.07
CA VAL A 42 -19.73 4.25 -12.25
C VAL A 42 -20.93 4.25 -13.20
N LEU A 43 -21.47 5.42 -13.51
CA LEU A 43 -22.55 5.56 -14.49
C LEU A 43 -22.01 5.78 -15.89
N PHE A 44 -21.05 6.68 -16.01
CA PHE A 44 -20.55 7.17 -17.28
C PHE A 44 -19.10 7.58 -17.16
N VAL A 45 -18.34 7.36 -18.23
CA VAL A 45 -16.94 7.74 -18.37
C VAL A 45 -16.80 8.52 -19.67
N ASP A 46 -16.25 9.72 -19.57
CA ASP A 46 -15.91 10.61 -20.68
C ASP A 46 -14.39 10.71 -20.76
N GLU A 47 -13.81 10.14 -21.82
CA GLU A 47 -12.39 10.24 -22.12
C GLU A 47 -12.17 11.42 -23.06
N ARG A 48 -11.45 12.44 -22.58
CA ARG A 48 -11.14 13.63 -23.38
C ARG A 48 -9.65 13.61 -23.68
N GLU A 49 -9.31 13.34 -24.94
CA GLU A 49 -7.93 13.10 -25.42
C GLU A 49 -6.92 14.13 -24.90
N ASP A 50 -7.32 15.40 -24.73
CA ASP A 50 -6.39 16.48 -24.33
C ASP A 50 -6.64 17.10 -22.94
N THR A 51 -7.72 16.74 -22.24
CA THR A 51 -8.11 17.42 -20.97
C THR A 51 -8.23 16.49 -19.76
N GLY A 52 -8.24 15.18 -19.99
CA GLY A 52 -8.28 14.16 -18.93
C GLY A 52 -9.54 13.31 -18.97
N ARG A 53 -9.90 12.75 -17.81
CA ARG A 53 -11.00 11.82 -17.69
C ARG A 53 -12.04 12.37 -16.74
N ARG A 54 -13.29 12.34 -17.16
CA ARG A 54 -14.44 12.70 -16.34
C ARG A 54 -15.29 11.46 -16.08
N VAL A 55 -15.66 11.25 -14.83
CA VAL A 55 -16.45 10.08 -14.43
C VAL A 55 -17.64 10.53 -13.58
N VAL A 56 -18.83 10.06 -13.96
CA VAL A 56 -20.07 10.31 -13.23
C VAL A 56 -20.41 9.09 -12.38
N PHE A 57 -20.69 9.32 -11.11
CA PHE A 57 -21.00 8.29 -10.13
C PHE A 57 -22.44 8.40 -9.64
N ALA A 58 -23.04 7.26 -9.33
CA ALA A 58 -24.21 7.15 -8.48
C ALA A 58 -23.78 6.65 -7.09
N THR A 59 -24.15 7.39 -6.05
CA THR A 59 -24.02 6.94 -4.66
C THR A 59 -25.03 5.84 -4.40
N THR A 60 -24.57 4.64 -4.06
CA THR A 60 -25.43 3.51 -3.72
C THR A 60 -25.57 3.33 -2.22
N ARG A 61 -24.55 3.71 -1.45
CA ARG A 61 -24.57 3.71 0.01
C ARG A 61 -23.58 4.73 0.56
N THR A 62 -24.00 5.51 1.54
CA THR A 62 -23.11 6.40 2.30
C THR A 62 -22.59 5.67 3.54
N LEU A 63 -21.26 5.64 3.74
CA LEU A 63 -20.62 5.05 4.93
C LEU A 63 -20.27 6.14 5.96
N ALA A 64 -19.83 7.32 5.50
CA ALA A 64 -19.58 8.49 6.33
C ALA A 64 -19.78 9.79 5.53
N GLY A 65 -20.11 10.88 6.22
CA GLY A 65 -20.31 12.21 5.63
C GLY A 65 -21.63 12.37 4.86
N GLU A 66 -21.76 13.50 4.19
CA GLU A 66 -22.89 13.82 3.32
C GLU A 66 -22.41 14.02 1.89
N ILE A 67 -23.12 13.43 0.92
CA ILE A 67 -22.82 13.60 -0.50
C ILE A 67 -24.12 13.52 -1.34
N PRO A 68 -24.20 14.21 -2.49
CA PRO A 68 -25.32 14.02 -3.40
C PRO A 68 -25.46 12.58 -3.91
N ALA A 69 -26.67 12.21 -4.30
CA ALA A 69 -26.96 10.92 -4.91
C ALA A 69 -26.19 10.68 -6.22
N ARG A 70 -25.76 11.76 -6.88
CA ARG A 70 -24.91 11.73 -8.08
C ARG A 70 -23.88 12.84 -8.01
N PHE A 71 -22.66 12.53 -8.40
CA PHE A 71 -21.58 13.50 -8.46
C PHE A 71 -20.60 13.13 -9.58
N THR A 72 -19.76 14.09 -9.94
CA THR A 72 -18.79 13.96 -11.02
C THR A 72 -17.39 14.17 -10.44
N LEU A 73 -16.45 13.36 -10.89
CA LEU A 73 -15.03 13.55 -10.62
C LEU A 73 -14.31 13.79 -11.95
N ASP A 74 -13.37 14.72 -11.93
CA ASP A 74 -12.48 15.03 -13.05
C ASP A 74 -11.03 14.72 -12.63
N GLU A 75 -10.28 14.08 -13.51
CA GLU A 75 -8.86 13.78 -13.32
C GLU A 75 -8.07 14.19 -14.57
N PRO A 76 -7.09 15.13 -14.47
CA PRO A 76 -6.39 15.63 -15.66
C PRO A 76 -5.53 14.56 -16.35
N GLY A 77 -5.44 14.66 -17.67
CA GLY A 77 -4.65 13.77 -18.53
C GLY A 77 -3.17 14.13 -18.51
N ALA A 78 -2.41 13.55 -17.59
CA ALA A 78 -0.95 13.55 -17.62
C ALA A 78 -0.46 12.12 -17.35
N ALA A 79 0.77 11.79 -17.77
CA ALA A 79 1.32 10.42 -17.90
C ALA A 79 0.99 9.44 -16.75
N GLY A 80 -0.16 8.77 -16.87
CA GLY A 80 -0.28 7.33 -17.14
C GLY A 80 -0.38 6.36 -15.96
N CYS A 81 0.47 6.47 -14.93
CA CYS A 81 0.58 5.38 -13.94
C CYS A 81 0.01 5.76 -12.57
N GLY A 82 -0.94 4.96 -12.09
CA GLY A 82 -1.50 5.09 -10.74
C GLY A 82 -2.55 6.20 -10.59
N ARG A 83 -3.32 6.48 -11.65
CA ARG A 83 -4.45 7.42 -11.63
C ARG A 83 -5.74 6.68 -11.29
N ALA A 84 -6.57 7.25 -10.43
CA ALA A 84 -7.71 6.55 -9.84
C ALA A 84 -8.89 6.36 -10.82
N LEU A 85 -9.14 7.34 -11.68
CA LEU A 85 -10.26 7.31 -12.63
C LEU A 85 -9.92 6.54 -13.91
N PHE A 86 -8.64 6.49 -14.27
CA PHE A 86 -8.17 5.77 -15.44
C PHE A 86 -8.20 4.26 -15.16
N GLY A 87 -8.97 3.53 -15.96
CA GLY A 87 -9.25 2.10 -15.74
C GLY A 87 -10.65 1.80 -15.18
N LEU A 88 -11.43 2.83 -14.82
CA LEU A 88 -12.84 2.64 -14.49
C LEU A 88 -13.67 2.37 -15.73
N VAL A 89 -14.58 1.41 -15.63
CA VAL A 89 -15.56 1.08 -16.68
C VAL A 89 -16.97 1.39 -16.17
N PRO A 90 -17.92 1.71 -17.07
CA PRO A 90 -19.34 1.83 -16.70
C PRO A 90 -19.84 0.60 -15.92
N ASN A 91 -20.71 0.85 -14.94
CA ASN A 91 -21.26 -0.12 -13.99
C ASN A 91 -20.28 -0.72 -12.97
N ALA A 92 -18.98 -0.37 -13.01
CA ALA A 92 -18.06 -0.79 -11.96
C ALA A 92 -18.49 -0.25 -10.59
N GLY A 93 -18.36 -1.09 -9.56
CA GLY A 93 -18.61 -0.71 -8.17
C GLY A 93 -17.30 -0.35 -7.48
N CYS A 94 -17.29 0.76 -6.74
CA CYS A 94 -16.11 1.23 -6.00
C CYS A 94 -16.51 1.75 -4.61
N ILE A 95 -15.53 1.91 -3.72
CA ILE A 95 -15.66 2.81 -2.56
C ILE A 95 -14.88 4.08 -2.92
N ALA A 96 -15.48 5.26 -2.76
CA ALA A 96 -14.83 6.54 -2.97
C ALA A 96 -14.53 7.22 -1.64
N PHE A 97 -13.27 7.59 -1.43
CA PHE A 97 -12.83 8.43 -0.33
C PHE A 97 -12.67 9.86 -0.83
N LEU A 98 -13.53 10.74 -0.34
CA LEU A 98 -13.76 12.05 -0.93
C LEU A 98 -13.45 13.17 0.07
N ARG A 99 -12.95 14.26 -0.50
CA ARG A 99 -12.77 15.55 0.17
C ARG A 99 -13.66 16.57 -0.52
N ARG A 100 -14.20 17.49 0.26
CA ARG A 100 -14.93 18.66 -0.21
C ARG A 100 -13.94 19.78 -0.53
N ASP A 101 -14.08 20.38 -1.70
CA ASP A 101 -13.29 21.51 -2.17
C ASP A 101 -14.26 22.59 -2.68
N GLY A 102 -14.69 23.46 -1.77
CA GLY A 102 -15.83 24.36 -1.99
C GLY A 102 -17.13 23.57 -2.21
N ASP A 103 -17.75 23.76 -3.37
CA ASP A 103 -18.96 23.04 -3.79
C ASP A 103 -18.65 21.78 -4.62
N ALA A 104 -17.37 21.53 -4.92
CA ALA A 104 -16.94 20.37 -5.68
C ALA A 104 -16.47 19.23 -4.75
N TRP A 105 -16.62 18.00 -5.24
CA TRP A 105 -16.04 16.81 -4.61
C TRP A 105 -14.78 16.40 -5.37
N ARG A 106 -13.75 15.99 -4.63
CA ARG A 106 -12.50 15.48 -5.19
C ARG A 106 -12.11 14.19 -4.49
N LEU A 107 -11.40 13.30 -5.19
CA LEU A 107 -10.75 12.19 -4.52
C LEU A 107 -9.72 12.70 -3.52
N LEU A 108 -9.67 12.04 -2.37
CA LEU A 108 -8.76 12.42 -1.30
C LEU A 108 -7.29 12.23 -1.72
N ALA A 109 -7.01 11.18 -2.50
CA ALA A 109 -5.76 10.97 -3.22
C ALA A 109 -6.03 10.64 -4.69
N THR A 110 -5.06 10.89 -5.56
CA THR A 110 -5.20 10.66 -7.01
C THR A 110 -4.94 9.21 -7.42
N ASP A 111 -4.62 8.34 -6.47
CA ASP A 111 -4.29 6.94 -6.71
C ASP A 111 -5.50 6.01 -6.55
N THR A 112 -5.38 4.79 -7.08
CA THR A 112 -6.42 3.77 -7.05
C THR A 112 -6.77 3.27 -5.64
N ARG A 113 -6.08 3.75 -4.60
CA ARG A 113 -6.42 3.46 -3.20
C ARG A 113 -7.48 4.41 -2.65
N ALA A 114 -7.62 5.63 -3.19
CA ALA A 114 -8.74 6.50 -2.88
C ALA A 114 -10.06 6.07 -3.55
N LEU A 115 -9.97 5.15 -4.52
CA LEU A 115 -11.12 4.61 -5.24
C LEU A 115 -10.99 3.08 -5.46
N PRO A 116 -10.90 2.27 -4.39
CA PRO A 116 -10.81 0.82 -4.53
C PRO A 116 -12.05 0.25 -5.22
N THR A 117 -11.84 -0.66 -6.17
CA THR A 117 -12.90 -1.52 -6.70
C THR A 117 -13.51 -2.34 -5.57
N LEU A 118 -14.84 -2.50 -5.61
CA LEU A 118 -15.56 -3.33 -4.64
C LEU A 118 -15.16 -4.79 -4.77
N GLU A 119 -14.88 -5.39 -3.63
CA GLU A 119 -14.58 -6.81 -3.47
C GLU A 119 -15.16 -7.32 -2.13
N PRO A 120 -15.29 -8.64 -1.94
CA PRO A 120 -15.83 -9.21 -0.71
C PRO A 120 -15.08 -8.74 0.53
N GLY A 121 -15.83 -8.32 1.55
CA GLY A 121 -15.30 -7.88 2.84
C GLY A 121 -14.81 -6.42 2.89
N LEU A 122 -14.56 -5.77 1.75
CA LEU A 122 -13.98 -4.42 1.74
C LEU A 122 -14.89 -3.38 2.40
N VAL A 123 -16.19 -3.42 2.14
CA VAL A 123 -17.17 -2.50 2.75
C VAL A 123 -17.23 -2.68 4.26
N ALA A 124 -17.18 -3.93 4.75
CA ALA A 124 -17.16 -4.23 6.17
C ALA A 124 -15.88 -3.68 6.80
N HIS A 125 -14.72 -3.97 6.21
CA HIS A 125 -13.43 -3.46 6.68
C HIS A 125 -13.39 -1.93 6.77
N VAL A 126 -13.85 -1.21 5.74
CA VAL A 126 -13.90 0.27 5.77
C VAL A 126 -14.89 0.77 6.84
N THR A 127 -16.01 0.08 7.03
CA THR A 127 -16.98 0.41 8.10
C THR A 127 -16.35 0.22 9.48
N ASP A 128 -15.60 -0.87 9.70
CA ASP A 128 -14.90 -1.15 10.95
C ASP A 128 -13.84 -0.08 11.23
N LEU A 129 -13.08 0.33 10.20
CA LEU A 129 -12.13 1.44 10.31
C LEU A 129 -12.82 2.75 10.71
N LEU A 130 -13.93 3.11 10.06
CA LEU A 130 -14.71 4.31 10.40
C LEU A 130 -15.31 4.24 11.81
N GLY A 131 -15.69 3.04 12.28
CA GLY A 131 -16.21 2.80 13.62
C GLY A 131 -15.14 2.82 14.73
N ALA A 132 -13.89 2.51 14.38
CA ALA A 132 -12.77 2.46 15.30
C ALA A 132 -12.20 3.86 15.60
N ARG A 133 -12.83 4.53 16.57
CA ARG A 133 -12.57 5.94 16.94
C ARG A 133 -11.32 6.18 17.78
N ASP A 134 -10.86 5.17 18.51
CA ASP A 134 -9.63 5.24 19.29
C ASP A 134 -8.51 4.35 18.72
N ALA A 135 -7.28 4.63 19.13
CA ALA A 135 -6.10 3.94 18.62
C ALA A 135 -6.09 2.44 18.93
N ALA A 136 -6.69 2.00 20.04
CA ALA A 136 -6.72 0.59 20.44
C ALA A 136 -7.72 -0.19 19.58
N ALA A 137 -8.94 0.33 19.41
CA ALA A 137 -9.96 -0.23 18.53
C ALA A 137 -9.45 -0.28 17.07
N ARG A 138 -8.77 0.79 16.63
CA ARG A 138 -8.21 0.86 15.27
C ARG A 138 -7.14 -0.20 15.07
N ARG A 139 -6.22 -0.33 16.02
CA ARG A 139 -5.17 -1.36 15.98
C ARG A 139 -5.78 -2.76 15.98
N ALA A 140 -6.75 -3.04 16.85
CA ALA A 140 -7.42 -4.35 16.89
C ALA A 140 -8.11 -4.68 15.56
N SER A 141 -8.81 -3.72 14.95
CA SER A 141 -9.43 -3.87 13.63
C SER A 141 -8.39 -4.18 12.53
N LEU A 142 -7.27 -3.44 12.51
CA LEU A 142 -6.19 -3.67 11.55
C LEU A 142 -5.50 -5.03 11.77
N VAL A 143 -5.26 -5.44 13.01
CA VAL A 143 -4.67 -6.75 13.31
C VAL A 143 -5.61 -7.87 12.87
N ALA A 144 -6.92 -7.75 13.10
CA ALA A 144 -7.90 -8.71 12.60
C ALA A 144 -7.91 -8.77 11.07
N ALA A 145 -7.74 -7.63 10.40
CA ALA A 145 -7.69 -7.54 8.94
C ALA A 145 -6.48 -8.24 8.30
N LEU A 146 -5.41 -8.54 9.06
CA LEU A 146 -4.30 -9.40 8.58
C LEU A 146 -4.76 -10.84 8.27
N ALA A 147 -5.87 -11.28 8.86
CA ALA A 147 -6.47 -12.58 8.58
C ALA A 147 -7.51 -12.55 7.44
N ALA A 148 -7.77 -11.39 6.83
CA ALA A 148 -8.79 -11.26 5.79
C ALA A 148 -8.48 -12.13 4.56
N ALA A 149 -9.53 -12.64 3.91
CA ALA A 149 -9.40 -13.42 2.68
C ALA A 149 -8.88 -12.56 1.51
N SER A 150 -9.28 -11.28 1.44
CA SER A 150 -8.78 -10.35 0.43
C SER A 150 -7.30 -10.02 0.67
N PRO A 151 -6.40 -10.27 -0.31
CA PRO A 151 -5.00 -9.84 -0.24
C PRO A 151 -4.85 -8.33 -0.11
N ARG A 152 -5.75 -7.55 -0.70
CA ARG A 152 -5.72 -6.09 -0.64
C ARG A 152 -5.99 -5.60 0.79
N ILE A 153 -6.98 -6.17 1.47
CA ILE A 153 -7.29 -5.81 2.87
C ILE A 153 -6.10 -6.14 3.77
N ARG A 154 -5.48 -7.31 3.59
CA ARG A 154 -4.27 -7.70 4.34
C ARG A 154 -3.12 -6.73 4.10
N ALA A 155 -2.87 -6.38 2.84
CA ALA A 155 -1.78 -5.46 2.49
C ALA A 155 -2.01 -4.05 3.02
N ASP A 156 -3.23 -3.55 2.98
CA ASP A 156 -3.57 -2.26 3.57
C ASP A 156 -3.37 -2.27 5.09
N ALA A 157 -3.85 -3.33 5.76
CA ALA A 157 -3.69 -3.51 7.19
C ALA A 157 -2.21 -3.60 7.61
N ALA A 158 -1.41 -4.37 6.88
CA ALA A 158 0.04 -4.48 7.12
C ALA A 158 0.74 -3.11 6.96
N LEU A 159 0.41 -2.36 5.90
CA LEU A 159 0.96 -1.01 5.66
C LEU A 159 0.56 -0.05 6.78
N ALA A 160 -0.71 -0.05 7.18
CA ALA A 160 -1.20 0.81 8.25
C ALA A 160 -0.57 0.48 9.60
N LEU A 161 -0.45 -0.82 9.93
CA LEU A 161 0.19 -1.28 11.16
C LEU A 161 1.69 -0.97 11.18
N ALA A 162 2.38 -1.03 10.04
CA ALA A 162 3.82 -0.75 9.96
C ALA A 162 4.17 0.71 10.31
N VAL A 163 3.24 1.65 10.09
CA VAL A 163 3.45 3.08 10.35
C VAL A 163 2.72 3.59 11.60
N ALA A 164 1.86 2.79 12.22
CA ALA A 164 1.09 3.19 13.40
C ALA A 164 2.01 3.53 14.60
N PRO A 165 1.76 4.60 15.38
CA PRO A 165 2.71 5.08 16.40
C PRO A 165 2.86 4.19 17.65
N SER A 166 2.00 3.19 17.87
CA SER A 166 1.94 2.44 19.14
C SER A 166 1.75 0.94 18.95
N THR A 167 2.70 0.29 18.27
CA THR A 167 2.73 -1.18 18.14
C THR A 167 3.30 -1.89 19.36
N GLU A 168 3.93 -1.18 20.29
CA GLU A 168 4.52 -1.75 21.52
C GLU A 168 3.47 -2.36 22.49
N LEU A 169 2.19 -2.11 22.25
CA LEU A 169 1.07 -2.53 23.10
C LEU A 169 0.23 -3.68 22.53
N LEU A 170 0.77 -4.48 21.59
CA LEU A 170 0.04 -5.64 21.10
C LEU A 170 -0.11 -6.70 22.21
N GLY A 171 -1.34 -7.18 22.41
CA GLY A 171 -1.65 -8.32 23.26
C GLY A 171 -1.10 -9.63 22.69
N VAL A 172 -1.11 -10.70 23.49
CA VAL A 172 -0.63 -12.04 23.06
C VAL A 172 -1.38 -12.54 21.83
N ALA A 173 -2.71 -12.40 21.81
CA ALA A 173 -3.52 -12.81 20.66
C ALA A 173 -3.23 -11.99 19.39
N GLU A 174 -2.99 -10.69 19.53
CA GLU A 174 -2.66 -9.82 18.40
C GLU A 174 -1.29 -10.16 17.81
N ARG A 175 -0.31 -10.47 18.67
CA ARG A 175 1.01 -10.93 18.25
C ARG A 175 0.96 -12.24 17.49
N GLU A 176 0.11 -13.17 17.92
CA GLU A 176 -0.10 -14.42 17.20
C GLU A 176 -0.66 -14.17 15.79
N ASN A 177 -1.59 -13.23 15.64
CA ASN A 177 -2.10 -12.86 14.31
C ASN A 177 -1.00 -12.26 13.41
N VAL A 178 -0.11 -11.43 13.96
CA VAL A 178 1.05 -10.90 13.21
C VAL A 178 2.00 -12.04 12.81
N ARG A 179 2.27 -12.99 13.72
CA ARG A 179 3.10 -14.17 13.44
C ARG A 179 2.53 -15.00 12.30
N VAL A 180 1.23 -15.28 12.33
CA VAL A 180 0.52 -16.01 11.26
C VAL A 180 0.59 -15.25 9.94
N ALA A 181 0.46 -13.92 9.96
CA ALA A 181 0.58 -13.10 8.75
C ALA A 181 2.00 -13.14 8.17
N LEU A 182 3.04 -13.06 9.01
CA LEU A 182 4.44 -13.20 8.60
C LEU A 182 4.71 -14.58 7.98
N ALA A 183 4.23 -15.64 8.63
CA ALA A 183 4.36 -17.01 8.13
C ALA A 183 3.67 -17.17 6.77
N ARG A 184 2.42 -16.72 6.64
CA ARG A 184 1.69 -16.72 5.35
C ARG A 184 2.45 -15.96 4.26
N ALA A 185 3.04 -14.81 4.60
CA ALA A 185 3.79 -14.02 3.64
C ALA A 185 5.07 -14.73 3.13
N LEU A 186 5.60 -15.72 3.84
CA LEU A 186 6.66 -16.59 3.32
C LEU A 186 6.15 -17.49 2.19
N ASP A 187 4.98 -18.08 2.41
CA ASP A 187 4.35 -19.05 1.49
C ASP A 187 3.71 -18.37 0.28
N GLU A 188 3.09 -17.21 0.49
CA GLU A 188 2.33 -16.46 -0.51
C GLU A 188 2.99 -15.10 -0.78
N PRO A 189 3.72 -14.95 -1.91
CA PRO A 189 4.25 -13.65 -2.31
C PRO A 189 3.17 -12.59 -2.54
N GLY A 190 3.26 -11.50 -1.78
CA GLY A 190 2.35 -10.36 -1.87
C GLY A 190 3.03 -9.01 -1.60
N ASP A 191 2.29 -7.93 -1.88
CA ASP A 191 2.74 -6.54 -1.71
C ASP A 191 2.90 -6.13 -0.23
N ASP A 192 2.42 -6.96 0.69
CA ASP A 192 2.42 -6.75 2.13
C ASP A 192 3.74 -7.17 2.82
N ARG A 193 4.58 -7.98 2.16
CA ARG A 193 5.82 -8.54 2.74
C ARG A 193 6.74 -7.49 3.38
N LEU A 194 6.99 -6.38 2.69
CA LEU A 194 7.88 -5.34 3.22
C LEU A 194 7.27 -4.63 4.44
N ALA A 195 5.95 -4.42 4.42
CA ALA A 195 5.23 -3.81 5.53
C ALA A 195 5.19 -4.75 6.74
N LEU A 196 4.91 -6.04 6.53
CA LEU A 196 4.95 -7.06 7.57
C LEU A 196 6.34 -7.22 8.17
N LEU A 197 7.39 -7.21 7.35
CA LEU A 197 8.77 -7.25 7.84
C LEU A 197 9.06 -6.04 8.73
N ALA A 198 8.74 -4.83 8.27
CA ALA A 198 8.94 -3.61 9.05
C ALA A 198 8.12 -3.62 10.36
N LEU A 199 6.89 -4.15 10.33
CA LEU A 199 6.07 -4.34 11.52
C LEU A 199 6.73 -5.30 12.51
N GLY A 200 7.16 -6.49 12.06
CA GLY A 200 7.80 -7.48 12.92
C GLY A 200 9.12 -7.00 13.53
N GLU A 201 9.95 -6.31 12.74
CA GLU A 201 11.21 -5.71 13.22
C GLU A 201 10.97 -4.65 14.28
N ARG A 202 9.95 -3.80 14.08
CA ARG A 202 9.60 -2.74 15.03
C ARG A 202 9.00 -3.29 16.33
N LEU A 203 8.26 -4.39 16.26
CA LEU A 203 7.76 -5.06 17.45
C LEU A 203 8.90 -5.63 18.31
N GLY A 204 10.02 -6.02 17.70
CA GLY A 204 11.19 -6.54 18.41
C GLY A 204 10.89 -7.79 19.25
N ASP A 205 9.79 -8.48 18.97
CA ASP A 205 9.31 -9.59 19.79
C ASP A 205 10.12 -10.87 19.52
N PRO A 206 10.73 -11.50 20.54
CA PRO A 206 11.47 -12.74 20.36
C PRO A 206 10.65 -13.86 19.71
N VAL A 207 9.34 -13.90 19.94
CA VAL A 207 8.42 -14.90 19.37
C VAL A 207 8.29 -14.75 17.85
N LEU A 208 8.46 -13.54 17.31
CA LEU A 208 8.38 -13.25 15.87
C LEU A 208 9.73 -13.35 15.16
N SER A 209 10.83 -13.51 15.91
CA SER A 209 12.20 -13.38 15.39
C SER A 209 12.52 -14.39 14.27
N VAL A 210 11.96 -15.60 14.35
CA VAL A 210 12.15 -16.66 13.36
C VAL A 210 11.49 -16.27 12.03
N GLU A 211 10.21 -15.90 12.05
CA GLU A 211 9.47 -15.52 10.86
C GLU A 211 10.02 -14.23 10.24
N VAL A 212 10.43 -13.25 11.06
CA VAL A 212 11.10 -12.02 10.60
C VAL A 212 12.42 -12.34 9.87
N ALA A 213 13.27 -13.19 10.46
CA ALA A 213 14.53 -13.58 9.84
C ALA A 213 14.31 -14.35 8.53
N ALA A 214 13.34 -15.26 8.50
CA ALA A 214 12.96 -16.01 7.31
C ALA A 214 12.45 -15.09 6.20
N LEU A 215 11.60 -14.11 6.52
CA LEU A 215 11.00 -13.21 5.54
C LEU A 215 12.05 -12.26 4.97
N ARG A 216 12.95 -11.76 5.82
CA ARG A 216 14.12 -11.00 5.38
C ARG A 216 14.98 -11.79 4.41
N ALA A 217 15.30 -13.05 4.72
CA ALA A 217 16.09 -13.92 3.85
C ALA A 217 15.38 -14.18 2.51
N ALA A 218 14.07 -14.41 2.52
CA ALA A 218 13.28 -14.58 1.31
C ALA A 218 13.31 -13.33 0.41
N LEU A 219 13.16 -12.14 0.98
CA LEU A 219 13.20 -10.88 0.23
C LEU A 219 14.57 -10.57 -0.37
N VAL A 220 15.67 -10.95 0.30
CA VAL A 220 17.02 -10.83 -0.26
C VAL A 220 17.20 -11.75 -1.47
N ARG A 221 16.76 -13.01 -1.38
CA ARG A 221 16.84 -13.96 -2.51
C ARG A 221 16.07 -13.48 -3.74
N HIS A 222 14.91 -12.84 -3.55
CA HIS A 222 14.12 -12.29 -4.66
C HIS A 222 14.73 -11.04 -5.31
N ARG A 223 15.69 -10.37 -4.65
CA ARG A 223 16.39 -9.20 -5.21
C ARG A 223 17.62 -9.57 -6.03
N GLU A 224 18.13 -10.81 -5.92
CA GLU A 224 19.20 -11.24 -6.80
C GLU A 224 18.66 -11.28 -8.23
N PRO A 225 19.22 -10.47 -9.16
CA PRO A 225 18.78 -10.52 -10.55
C PRO A 225 18.95 -11.96 -11.00
N VAL A 226 17.89 -12.57 -11.50
CA VAL A 226 17.95 -13.87 -12.16
C VAL A 226 19.00 -13.70 -13.25
N ARG A 227 20.22 -14.16 -12.99
CA ARG A 227 21.27 -14.24 -14.00
C ARG A 227 20.73 -15.27 -14.98
N SER A 228 20.10 -14.79 -16.06
CA SER A 228 19.59 -15.68 -17.10
C SER A 228 20.71 -16.62 -17.49
N PRO A 229 20.59 -17.93 -17.23
CA PRO A 229 21.60 -18.89 -17.64
C PRO A 229 21.61 -18.88 -19.17
N GLY A 230 22.63 -18.26 -19.76
CA GLY A 230 22.75 -18.08 -21.20
C GLY A 230 22.64 -16.63 -21.71
N ALA A 231 22.56 -15.61 -20.83
CA ALA A 231 22.83 -14.25 -21.31
C ALA A 231 24.27 -14.21 -21.87
N PRO A 232 24.48 -13.93 -23.16
CA PRO A 232 25.81 -13.86 -23.73
C PRO A 232 26.63 -12.81 -22.95
N PRO A 233 27.95 -13.02 -22.76
CA PRO A 233 28.78 -12.01 -22.12
C PRO A 233 28.53 -10.67 -22.80
N ALA A 234 28.30 -9.63 -21.98
CA ALA A 234 28.03 -8.29 -22.48
C ALA A 234 29.08 -7.95 -23.54
N VAL A 235 28.64 -7.87 -24.80
CA VAL A 235 29.49 -7.47 -25.91
C VAL A 235 29.96 -6.07 -25.54
N LEU A 236 31.22 -5.95 -25.14
CA LEU A 236 31.84 -4.65 -24.88
C LEU A 236 31.58 -3.81 -26.14
N PRO A 237 31.08 -2.57 -26.00
CA PRO A 237 30.83 -1.73 -27.17
C PRO A 237 32.12 -1.65 -27.98
N PHE A 238 32.05 -2.11 -29.23
CA PHE A 238 33.14 -2.03 -30.17
C PHE A 238 33.52 -0.55 -30.27
N ARG A 239 34.65 -0.16 -29.67
CA ARG A 239 35.21 1.18 -29.85
C ARG A 239 35.58 1.29 -31.32
N ALA A 240 34.78 2.03 -32.08
CA ALA A 240 35.17 2.48 -33.40
C ALA A 240 36.55 3.14 -33.28
N ILE A 241 37.53 2.59 -34.01
CA ILE A 241 38.83 3.23 -34.15
C ILE A 241 38.56 4.56 -34.86
N ASP A 242 38.81 5.66 -34.16
CA ASP A 242 38.74 7.01 -34.72
C ASP A 242 39.88 7.19 -35.73
N PRO A 243 39.60 7.29 -37.04
CA PRO A 243 40.64 7.39 -38.07
C PRO A 243 41.33 8.78 -38.08
N THR A 244 40.93 9.71 -37.20
CA THR A 244 41.50 11.07 -37.16
C THR A 244 42.63 11.25 -36.14
N ARG A 245 42.91 10.27 -35.29
CA ARG A 245 44.10 10.28 -34.42
C ARG A 245 45.31 9.73 -35.16
N ARG A 246 46.07 10.63 -35.79
CA ARG A 246 47.48 10.41 -36.15
C ARG A 246 48.39 10.89 -35.02
#